data_AF-A0A350YMT2-F1
#
_entry.id   AF-A0A350YMT2-F1
#
_cell.length_a   1.000
_cell.length_b   1.000
_cell.length_c   1.000
_cell.angle_alpha   90.00
_cell.angle_beta   90.00
_cell.angle_gamma   90.00
#
_symmetry.space_group_name_H-M   'P 1'
#
loop_
_entity.id
_entity.type
_entity.pdbx_description
1 polymer ?
#
loop_
_entity_poly.entity_id
_entity_poly.type
_entity_poly.pdbx_seq_one_letter_code
_entity_poly.pdbx_strand_id
1 'polypeptide(L)'
;GKVVVVCGYGDVGKGCAKSMRAYGARVIITEIDPICALQASMEGFEVKTVEDSLGEANIFVTATGNRDVLTLEHMMKMKDQAIVCNIGHFDNEIQVDRMNDMTSIRKVNIKPQVDKYVFPDGHSIFLLAEGRLVNLGCATGHPSFVMSNSFSNQTLAQIELWTKPYEIGVYRLPKHLDEEVARLHLDQLGVKLTKLSGEQAEYIGVDPKGPYKPDHYRY
;
A
#
# COMPACT_ATOMS: atom_id res chain seq x y z
N GLY A 1 6.56 3.21 20.01
CA GLY A 1 6.33 2.26 21.12
C GLY A 1 5.34 1.15 20.79
N LYS A 2 4.21 1.46 20.13
CA LYS A 2 3.22 0.42 19.74
C LYS A 2 3.79 -0.56 18.71
N VAL A 3 3.21 -1.75 18.69
CA VAL A 3 3.49 -2.80 17.71
C VAL A 3 2.45 -2.70 16.59
N VAL A 4 2.91 -2.63 15.33
CA VAL A 4 2.06 -2.52 14.15
C VAL A 4 2.37 -3.68 13.21
N VAL A 5 1.33 -4.41 12.81
CA VAL A 5 1.43 -5.49 11.83
C VAL A 5 0.94 -4.97 10.49
N VAL A 6 1.77 -5.11 9.46
CA VAL A 6 1.40 -4.83 8.07
C VAL A 6 1.36 -6.17 7.32
N CYS A 7 0.17 -6.54 6.85
CA CYS A 7 -0.03 -7.74 6.08
C CYS A 7 0.17 -7.43 4.59
N GLY A 8 1.22 -8.00 4.00
CA GLY A 8 1.69 -7.68 2.64
C GLY A 8 2.80 -6.63 2.63
N TYR A 9 3.83 -6.88 1.82
CA TYR A 9 5.03 -6.06 1.66
C TYR A 9 5.35 -5.75 0.18
N GLY A 10 4.30 -5.66 -0.63
CA GLY A 10 4.34 -4.99 -1.94
C GLY A 10 4.51 -3.47 -1.80
N ASP A 11 4.24 -2.70 -2.84
CA ASP A 11 4.48 -1.25 -2.86
C ASP A 11 3.69 -0.50 -1.76
N VAL A 12 2.42 -0.86 -1.57
CA VAL A 12 1.56 -0.29 -0.51
C VAL A 12 2.10 -0.67 0.86
N GLY A 13 2.45 -1.94 1.07
CA GLY A 13 3.01 -2.45 2.33
C GLY A 13 4.32 -1.78 2.73
N LYS A 14 5.25 -1.61 1.78
CA LYS A 14 6.51 -0.86 1.97
C LYS A 14 6.25 0.57 2.45
N GLY A 15 5.31 1.27 1.80
CA GLY A 15 4.91 2.62 2.20
C GLY A 15 4.32 2.67 3.62
N CYS A 16 3.44 1.72 3.95
CA CYS A 16 2.83 1.59 5.27
C CYS A 16 3.88 1.35 6.36
N ALA A 17 4.75 0.36 6.16
CA ALA A 17 5.82 0.01 7.10
C ALA A 17 6.76 1.19 7.36
N LYS A 18 7.19 1.89 6.29
CA LYS A 18 8.02 3.09 6.39
C LYS A 18 7.36 4.19 7.20
N SER A 19 6.08 4.46 6.94
CA SER A 19 5.32 5.48 7.68
C SER A 19 5.23 5.14 9.18
N MET A 20 4.86 3.90 9.50
CA MET A 20 4.70 3.47 10.90
C MET A 20 6.03 3.48 11.65
N ARG A 21 7.13 3.06 11.01
CA ARG A 21 8.47 3.14 11.59
C ARG A 21 8.90 4.59 11.85
N ALA A 22 8.58 5.53 10.96
CA ALA A 22 8.89 6.94 11.14
C ALA A 22 8.19 7.55 12.37
N TYR A 23 7.02 7.03 12.75
CA TYR A 23 6.33 7.37 14.01
C TYR A 23 6.85 6.59 15.24
N GLY A 24 7.93 5.82 15.10
CA GLY A 24 8.56 5.06 16.17
C GLY A 24 7.80 3.79 16.56
N ALA A 25 6.95 3.24 15.69
CA ALA A 25 6.36 1.91 15.91
C ALA A 25 7.39 0.80 15.72
N ARG A 26 7.22 -0.32 16.45
CA ARG A 26 7.84 -1.60 16.06
C ARG A 26 6.93 -2.21 15.00
N VAL A 27 7.45 -2.40 13.79
CA VAL A 27 6.68 -2.92 12.66
C VAL A 27 7.01 -4.40 12.45
N ILE A 28 5.96 -5.21 12.36
CA ILE A 28 5.99 -6.63 11.99
C ILE A 28 5.35 -6.75 10.61
N ILE A 29 5.93 -7.56 9.74
CA ILE A 29 5.42 -7.84 8.40
C ILE A 29 4.92 -9.28 8.33
N THR A 30 3.81 -9.50 7.64
CA THR A 30 3.39 -10.85 7.22
C THR A 30 3.46 -10.94 5.71
N GLU A 31 4.08 -11.99 5.18
CA GLU A 31 4.26 -12.17 3.73
C GLU A 31 4.18 -13.64 3.32
N ILE A 32 3.68 -13.85 2.11
CA ILE A 32 3.67 -15.14 1.41
C ILE A 32 4.79 -15.21 0.38
N ASP A 33 5.25 -14.07 -0.14
CA ASP A 33 6.32 -14.01 -1.14
C ASP A 33 7.68 -13.94 -0.42
N PRO A 34 8.56 -14.95 -0.62
CA PRO A 34 9.87 -14.97 0.03
C PRO A 34 10.79 -13.81 -0.38
N ILE A 35 10.63 -13.24 -1.58
CA ILE A 35 11.41 -12.08 -2.03
C ILE A 35 10.99 -10.85 -1.22
N CYS A 36 9.68 -10.62 -1.09
CA CYS A 36 9.15 -9.49 -0.31
C CYS A 36 9.44 -9.64 1.18
N ALA A 37 9.34 -10.87 1.73
CA ALA A 37 9.72 -11.16 3.11
C ALA A 37 11.21 -10.91 3.38
N LEU A 38 12.09 -11.30 2.44
CA LEU A 38 13.53 -11.03 2.54
C LEU A 38 13.80 -9.53 2.47
N GLN A 39 13.14 -8.78 1.58
CA GLN A 39 13.24 -7.31 1.52
C GLN A 39 12.86 -6.67 2.86
N ALA A 40 11.73 -7.07 3.47
CA ALA A 40 11.31 -6.57 4.77
C ALA A 40 12.36 -6.85 5.86
N SER A 41 12.90 -8.07 5.87
CA SER A 41 13.96 -8.48 6.81
C SER A 41 15.24 -7.67 6.64
N MET A 42 15.63 -7.37 5.39
CA MET A 42 16.81 -6.56 5.08
C MET A 42 16.66 -5.09 5.50
N GLU A 43 15.43 -4.58 5.58
CA GLU A 43 15.15 -3.28 6.18
C GLU A 43 15.13 -3.34 7.72
N GLY A 44 15.24 -4.52 8.33
CA GLY A 44 15.21 -4.72 9.78
C GLY A 44 13.80 -4.81 10.35
N PHE A 45 12.79 -5.15 9.54
CA PHE A 45 11.48 -5.52 10.03
C PHE A 45 11.44 -7.00 10.41
N GLU A 46 10.74 -7.29 11.50
CA GLU A 46 10.47 -8.66 11.91
C GLU A 46 9.39 -9.25 10.99
N VAL A 47 9.60 -10.46 10.46
CA VAL A 47 8.60 -11.17 9.64
C VAL A 47 8.00 -12.30 10.47
N LYS A 48 6.67 -12.29 10.60
CA LYS A 48 5.89 -13.27 11.38
C LYS A 48 4.62 -13.67 10.64
N THR A 49 3.98 -14.73 11.10
CA THR A 49 2.59 -15.04 10.73
C THR A 49 1.64 -14.05 11.42
N VAL A 50 0.40 -13.96 10.95
CA VAL A 50 -0.63 -13.17 11.64
C VAL A 50 -0.82 -13.74 13.04
N GLU A 51 -0.93 -15.06 13.15
CA GLU A 51 -1.16 -15.82 14.38
C GLU A 51 -0.14 -15.51 15.47
N ASP A 52 1.15 -15.45 15.12
CA ASP A 52 2.24 -15.17 16.06
C ASP A 52 2.25 -13.72 16.55
N SER A 53 1.52 -12.82 15.88
CA SER A 53 1.48 -11.39 16.20
C SER A 53 0.28 -10.97 17.07
N LEU A 54 -0.77 -11.81 17.16
CA LEU A 54 -2.07 -11.46 17.77
C LEU A 54 -1.95 -11.05 19.25
N GLY A 55 -1.02 -11.66 19.99
CA GLY A 55 -0.80 -11.40 21.42
C GLY A 55 0.04 -10.16 21.74
N GLU A 56 0.65 -9.51 20.75
CA GLU A 56 1.54 -8.35 20.97
C GLU A 56 1.12 -7.09 20.21
N ALA A 57 0.54 -7.26 19.02
CA ALA A 57 0.20 -6.20 18.09
C ALA A 57 -0.95 -5.29 18.57
N ASN A 58 -0.79 -3.99 18.34
CA ASN A 58 -1.80 -2.99 18.67
C ASN A 58 -2.58 -2.50 17.45
N ILE A 59 -1.99 -2.61 16.26
CA ILE A 59 -2.56 -2.10 15.01
C ILE A 59 -2.30 -3.14 13.92
N PHE A 60 -3.32 -3.44 13.12
CA PHE A 60 -3.25 -4.33 11.97
C PHE A 60 -3.67 -3.56 10.72
N VAL A 61 -2.81 -3.59 9.70
CA VAL A 61 -3.03 -2.95 8.40
C VAL A 61 -2.93 -4.00 7.30
N THR A 62 -4.02 -4.26 6.58
CA THR A 62 -4.00 -5.15 5.40
C THR A 62 -3.66 -4.35 4.14
N ALA A 63 -2.68 -4.83 3.38
CA ALA A 63 -2.14 -4.18 2.19
C ALA A 63 -1.78 -5.22 1.09
N THR A 64 -2.58 -6.28 0.98
CA THR A 64 -2.26 -7.45 0.13
C THR A 64 -2.97 -7.41 -1.22
N GLY A 65 -4.14 -6.78 -1.31
CA GLY A 65 -5.04 -6.93 -2.44
C GLY A 65 -5.67 -8.33 -2.58
N ASN A 66 -5.60 -9.14 -1.52
CA ASN A 66 -6.12 -10.51 -1.48
C ASN A 66 -7.43 -10.59 -0.68
N ARG A 67 -7.81 -11.78 -0.24
CA ARG A 67 -9.05 -12.03 0.51
C ARG A 67 -8.75 -12.80 1.80
N ASP A 68 -9.57 -12.57 2.83
CA ASP A 68 -9.57 -13.34 4.09
C ASP A 68 -8.19 -13.33 4.80
N VAL A 69 -7.48 -12.19 4.73
CA VAL A 69 -6.16 -11.98 5.34
C VAL A 69 -6.28 -11.92 6.86
N LEU A 70 -7.29 -11.18 7.35
CA LEU A 70 -7.66 -11.15 8.76
C LEU A 70 -9.04 -11.78 8.92
N THR A 71 -9.05 -13.01 9.42
CA THR A 71 -10.27 -13.76 9.65
C THR A 71 -10.92 -13.39 10.98
N LEU A 72 -12.19 -13.77 11.13
CA LEU A 72 -12.90 -13.65 12.41
C LEU A 72 -12.10 -14.28 13.57
N GLU A 73 -11.51 -15.46 13.34
CA GLU A 73 -10.75 -16.20 14.34
C GLU A 73 -9.47 -15.47 14.75
N HIS A 74 -8.86 -14.70 13.84
CA HIS A 74 -7.76 -13.79 14.18
C HIS A 74 -8.25 -12.65 15.05
N MET A 75 -9.32 -11.98 14.64
CA MET A 75 -9.88 -10.81 15.33
C MET A 75 -10.33 -11.14 16.76
N MET A 76 -10.89 -12.34 16.99
CA MET A 76 -11.26 -12.84 18.33
C MET A 76 -10.07 -13.06 19.28
N LYS A 77 -8.84 -13.10 18.77
CA LYS A 77 -7.61 -13.33 19.55
C LYS A 77 -6.72 -12.09 19.63
N MET A 78 -7.15 -10.97 19.04
CA MET A 78 -6.42 -9.72 19.13
C MET A 78 -6.44 -9.16 20.55
N LYS A 79 -5.46 -8.31 20.86
CA LYS A 79 -5.45 -7.57 22.12
C LYS A 79 -6.68 -6.66 22.25
N ASP A 80 -7.12 -6.45 23.48
CA ASP A 80 -8.12 -5.42 23.76
C ASP A 80 -7.66 -4.07 23.20
N GLN A 81 -8.60 -3.39 22.57
CA GLN A 81 -8.48 -2.11 21.89
C GLN A 81 -7.49 -2.11 20.71
N ALA A 82 -7.24 -3.27 20.08
CA ALA A 82 -6.52 -3.31 18.81
C ALA A 82 -7.25 -2.51 17.73
N ILE A 83 -6.50 -1.83 16.86
CA ILE A 83 -7.02 -1.12 15.70
C ILE A 83 -6.83 -1.98 14.46
N VAL A 84 -7.87 -2.14 13.65
CA VAL A 84 -7.86 -2.94 12.43
C VAL A 84 -8.33 -2.08 11.27
N CYS A 85 -7.55 -2.07 10.18
CA CYS A 85 -7.90 -1.32 8.98
C CYS A 85 -7.33 -1.94 7.71
N ASN A 86 -7.96 -1.62 6.59
CA ASN A 86 -7.53 -2.03 5.26
C ASN A 86 -7.06 -0.81 4.46
N ILE A 87 -5.97 -0.96 3.72
CA ILE A 87 -5.49 0.02 2.73
C ILE A 87 -5.21 -0.62 1.36
N GLY A 88 -5.44 -1.92 1.22
CA GLY A 88 -5.25 -2.67 -0.01
C GLY A 88 -6.47 -2.58 -0.93
N HIS A 89 -7.24 -3.65 -1.06
CA HIS A 89 -8.35 -3.73 -2.02
C HIS A 89 -9.71 -3.95 -1.36
N PHE A 90 -10.72 -3.25 -1.87
CA PHE A 90 -12.14 -3.34 -1.47
C PHE A 90 -12.37 -3.50 0.04
N ASP A 91 -13.19 -4.47 0.47
CA ASP A 91 -13.59 -4.77 1.84
C ASP A 91 -13.44 -6.24 2.23
N ASN A 92 -12.75 -7.06 1.42
CA ASN A 92 -12.67 -8.51 1.61
C ASN A 92 -11.32 -9.02 2.15
N GLU A 93 -10.34 -8.14 2.38
CA GLU A 93 -9.11 -8.51 3.10
C GLU A 93 -9.39 -8.83 4.57
N ILE A 94 -10.44 -8.23 5.14
CA ILE A 94 -10.88 -8.45 6.52
C ILE A 94 -12.28 -9.06 6.48
N GLN A 95 -12.53 -10.10 7.28
CA GLN A 95 -13.85 -10.76 7.34
C GLN A 95 -14.87 -9.95 8.16
N VAL A 96 -15.20 -8.74 7.69
CA VAL A 96 -16.16 -7.84 8.36
C VAL A 96 -17.57 -8.41 8.38
N ASP A 97 -18.02 -9.03 7.29
CA ASP A 97 -19.35 -9.67 7.21
C ASP A 97 -19.52 -10.74 8.28
N ARG A 98 -18.51 -11.60 8.47
CA ARG A 98 -18.54 -12.63 9.51
C ARG A 98 -18.61 -12.05 10.92
N MET A 99 -18.01 -10.89 11.17
CA MET A 99 -18.19 -10.19 12.45
C MET A 99 -19.60 -9.63 12.60
N ASN A 100 -20.18 -9.09 11.53
CA ASN A 100 -21.53 -8.52 11.55
C ASN A 100 -22.62 -9.59 11.72
N ASP A 101 -22.40 -10.80 11.17
CA ASP A 101 -23.34 -11.91 11.25
C ASP A 101 -23.37 -12.58 12.64
N MET A 102 -22.36 -12.36 13.47
CA MET A 102 -22.31 -12.93 14.82
C MET A 102 -23.11 -12.10 15.82
N THR A 103 -24.25 -12.64 16.25
CA THR A 103 -25.12 -12.04 17.27
C THR A 103 -24.46 -11.83 18.64
N SER A 104 -23.40 -12.58 18.93
CA SER A 104 -22.63 -12.46 20.18
C SER A 104 -21.59 -11.33 20.15
N ILE A 105 -21.35 -10.71 18.99
CA ILE A 105 -20.47 -9.55 18.84
C ILE A 105 -21.32 -8.29 18.81
N ARG A 106 -21.03 -7.35 19.71
CA ARG A 106 -21.74 -6.06 19.76
C ARG A 106 -20.97 -4.99 19.00
N LYS A 107 -21.51 -4.53 17.87
CA LYS A 107 -21.03 -3.34 17.14
C LYS A 107 -21.53 -2.05 17.81
N VAL A 108 -20.63 -1.12 18.09
CA VAL A 108 -20.92 0.21 18.61
C VAL A 108 -20.26 1.24 17.70
N ASN A 109 -21.07 2.03 16.99
CA ASN A 109 -20.53 3.13 16.19
C ASN A 109 -20.01 4.24 17.13
N ILE A 110 -18.72 4.58 16.99
CA ILE A 110 -18.09 5.65 17.78
C ILE A 110 -18.26 6.99 17.09
N LYS A 111 -18.03 7.00 15.78
CA LYS A 111 -18.25 8.11 14.86
C LYS A 111 -18.32 7.55 13.42
N PRO A 112 -18.63 8.36 12.40
CA PRO A 112 -18.56 7.91 11.02
C PRO A 112 -17.22 7.23 10.72
N GLN A 113 -17.29 6.02 10.15
CA GLN A 113 -16.15 5.19 9.74
C GLN A 113 -15.26 4.69 10.88
N VAL A 114 -15.72 4.75 12.14
CA VAL A 114 -15.04 4.14 13.29
C VAL A 114 -16.04 3.37 14.13
N ASP A 115 -15.91 2.04 14.10
CA ASP A 115 -16.77 1.12 14.82
C ASP A 115 -15.98 0.33 15.85
N LYS A 116 -16.54 0.19 17.04
CA LYS A 116 -16.03 -0.68 18.09
C LYS A 116 -16.79 -2.00 18.06
N TYR A 117 -16.09 -3.10 17.91
CA TYR A 117 -16.65 -4.45 18.03
C TYR A 117 -16.26 -5.00 19.40
N VAL A 118 -17.26 -5.39 20.21
CA VAL A 118 -17.07 -5.98 21.54
C VAL A 118 -17.36 -7.48 21.47
N PHE A 119 -16.37 -8.30 21.81
CA PHE A 119 -16.43 -9.75 21.78
C PHE A 119 -17.01 -10.35 23.08
N PRO A 120 -17.42 -11.63 23.09
CA PRO A 120 -18.09 -12.25 24.24
C PRO A 120 -17.26 -12.31 25.53
N ASP A 121 -15.94 -12.37 25.43
CA ASP A 121 -15.01 -12.35 26.57
C ASP A 121 -14.77 -10.93 27.14
N GLY A 122 -15.38 -9.92 26.52
CA GLY A 122 -15.32 -8.51 26.94
C GLY A 122 -14.23 -7.69 26.27
N HIS A 123 -13.27 -8.29 25.56
CA HIS A 123 -12.30 -7.50 24.80
C HIS A 123 -12.97 -6.85 23.59
N SER A 124 -12.31 -5.84 23.05
CA SER A 124 -12.84 -5.07 21.93
C SER A 124 -11.78 -4.70 20.91
N ILE A 125 -12.20 -4.48 19.68
CA ILE A 125 -11.35 -3.91 18.63
C ILE A 125 -12.02 -2.68 18.02
N PHE A 126 -11.21 -1.84 17.38
CA PHE A 126 -11.68 -0.72 16.57
C PHE A 126 -11.45 -1.03 15.10
N LEU A 127 -12.54 -1.14 14.34
CA LEU A 127 -12.50 -1.30 12.90
C LEU A 127 -12.67 0.07 12.24
N LEU A 128 -11.78 0.38 11.29
CA LEU A 128 -11.84 1.61 10.52
C LEU A 128 -12.49 1.38 9.15
N ALA A 129 -13.30 2.34 8.73
CA ALA A 129 -13.99 2.40 7.43
C ALA A 129 -14.73 1.11 7.04
N GLU A 130 -15.22 0.34 8.02
CA GLU A 130 -15.90 -0.94 7.80
C GLU A 130 -15.07 -1.92 6.95
N GLY A 131 -13.73 -1.88 7.09
CA GLY A 131 -12.81 -2.72 6.32
C GLY A 131 -12.51 -2.23 4.90
N ARG A 132 -13.05 -1.07 4.49
CA ARG A 132 -12.69 -0.38 3.24
C ARG A 132 -11.43 0.45 3.39
N LEU A 133 -11.01 1.06 2.28
CA LEU A 133 -9.80 1.89 2.17
C LEU A 133 -9.74 3.00 3.24
N VAL A 134 -8.90 2.79 4.25
CA VAL A 134 -8.81 3.65 5.44
C VAL A 134 -8.30 5.06 5.13
N ASN A 135 -7.35 5.19 4.21
CA ASN A 135 -6.77 6.47 3.83
C ASN A 135 -7.80 7.38 3.13
N LEU A 136 -8.76 6.80 2.40
CA LEU A 136 -9.83 7.54 1.74
C LEU A 136 -11.06 7.70 2.65
N GLY A 137 -11.41 6.66 3.41
CA GLY A 137 -12.61 6.65 4.25
C GLY A 137 -12.46 7.42 5.56
N CYS A 138 -11.24 7.47 6.12
CA CYS A 138 -10.96 8.14 7.40
C CYS A 138 -10.07 9.39 7.27
N ALA A 139 -9.64 9.73 6.05
CA ALA A 139 -8.82 10.91 5.76
C ALA A 139 -9.14 11.44 4.35
N THR A 140 -8.14 11.96 3.63
CA THR A 140 -8.32 12.60 2.32
C THR A 140 -7.54 11.90 1.20
N GLY A 141 -7.13 10.64 1.41
CA GLY A 141 -6.31 9.89 0.47
C GLY A 141 -4.89 10.44 0.34
N HIS A 142 -4.30 10.20 -0.83
CA HIS A 142 -2.96 10.68 -1.15
C HIS A 142 -2.94 12.19 -1.45
N PRO A 143 -1.85 12.90 -1.09
CA PRO A 143 -1.73 14.33 -1.36
C PRO A 143 -1.65 14.64 -2.85
N SER A 144 -2.02 15.87 -3.23
CA SER A 144 -2.13 16.29 -4.63
C SER A 144 -0.84 16.08 -5.45
N PHE A 145 0.33 16.27 -4.84
CA PHE A 145 1.60 16.13 -5.54
C PHE A 145 1.86 14.70 -6.04
N VAL A 146 1.61 13.68 -5.21
CA VAL A 146 1.74 12.28 -5.68
C VAL A 146 0.63 11.92 -6.65
N MET A 147 -0.59 12.42 -6.45
CA MET A 147 -1.69 12.21 -7.39
C MET A 147 -1.44 12.87 -8.76
N SER A 148 -0.67 13.96 -8.82
CA SER A 148 -0.25 14.60 -10.06
C SER A 148 0.55 13.64 -10.95
N ASN A 149 1.37 12.76 -10.37
CA ASN A 149 2.12 11.75 -11.12
C ASN A 149 1.16 10.74 -11.77
N SER A 150 0.19 10.24 -10.99
CA SER A 150 -0.82 9.29 -11.48
C SER A 150 -1.75 9.92 -12.53
N PHE A 151 -2.20 11.15 -12.32
CA PHE A 151 -3.12 11.83 -13.22
C PHE A 151 -2.45 12.34 -14.51
N SER A 152 -1.14 12.64 -14.46
CA SER A 152 -0.35 12.89 -15.67
C SER A 152 -0.28 11.63 -16.54
N ASN A 153 0.03 10.47 -15.94
CA ASN A 153 -0.01 9.18 -16.63
C ASN A 153 -1.38 8.88 -17.24
N GLN A 154 -2.47 9.08 -16.48
CA GLN A 154 -3.83 8.90 -16.99
C GLN A 154 -4.11 9.82 -18.19
N THR A 155 -3.73 11.08 -18.11
CA THR A 155 -3.93 12.05 -19.20
C THR A 155 -3.16 11.64 -20.47
N LEU A 156 -1.90 11.24 -20.33
CA LEU A 156 -1.09 10.76 -21.45
C LEU A 156 -1.66 9.47 -22.05
N ALA A 157 -2.11 8.53 -21.21
CA ALA A 157 -2.78 7.32 -21.67
C ALA A 157 -4.06 7.62 -22.45
N GLN A 158 -4.88 8.57 -21.98
CA GLN A 158 -6.08 9.00 -22.70
C GLN A 158 -5.74 9.62 -24.06
N ILE A 159 -4.73 10.48 -24.13
CA ILE A 159 -4.27 11.08 -25.39
C ILE A 159 -3.78 9.99 -26.36
N GLU A 160 -2.97 9.04 -25.87
CA GLU A 160 -2.42 7.98 -26.68
C GLU A 160 -3.49 7.02 -27.21
N LEU A 161 -4.43 6.59 -26.36
CA LEU A 161 -5.57 5.75 -26.77
C LEU A 161 -6.49 6.45 -27.77
N TRP A 162 -6.64 7.78 -27.67
CA TRP A 162 -7.48 8.55 -28.60
C TRP A 162 -6.80 8.76 -29.96
N THR A 163 -5.47 8.88 -30.00
CA THR A 163 -4.74 9.30 -31.19
C THR A 163 -4.07 8.16 -31.96
N LYS A 164 -3.94 6.98 -31.37
CA LYS A 164 -3.28 5.82 -31.99
C LYS A 164 -4.20 4.59 -32.03
N PRO A 165 -4.09 3.75 -33.08
CA PRO A 165 -4.77 2.47 -33.11
C PRO A 165 -4.08 1.47 -32.18
N TYR A 166 -4.88 0.84 -31.32
CA TYR A 166 -4.46 -0.31 -30.51
C TYR A 166 -5.36 -1.49 -30.83
N GLU A 167 -4.76 -2.67 -30.90
CA GLU A 167 -5.51 -3.92 -30.88
C GLU A 167 -6.10 -4.15 -29.47
N ILE A 168 -7.05 -5.08 -29.36
CA ILE A 168 -7.59 -5.46 -28.06
C ILE A 168 -6.47 -6.10 -27.22
N GLY A 169 -6.14 -5.47 -26.09
CA GLY A 169 -5.08 -5.94 -25.20
C GLY A 169 -4.85 -5.02 -24.00
N VAL A 170 -3.87 -5.40 -23.18
CA VAL A 170 -3.41 -4.60 -22.04
C VAL A 170 -2.01 -4.09 -22.35
N TYR A 171 -1.84 -2.77 -22.31
CA TYR A 171 -0.60 -2.10 -22.69
C TYR A 171 -0.05 -1.30 -21.51
N ARG A 172 1.26 -1.04 -21.54
CA ARG A 172 1.93 -0.06 -20.67
C ARG A 172 2.23 1.19 -21.49
N LEU A 173 2.28 2.34 -20.82
CA LEU A 173 2.77 3.55 -21.46
C LEU A 173 4.21 3.37 -21.93
N PRO A 174 4.58 3.93 -23.10
CA PRO A 174 5.97 3.98 -23.54
C PRO A 174 6.89 4.59 -22.48
N LYS A 175 8.08 4.01 -22.29
CA LYS A 175 9.03 4.41 -21.23
C LYS A 175 9.41 5.90 -21.26
N HIS A 176 9.53 6.50 -22.45
CA HIS A 176 9.85 7.93 -22.56
C HIS A 176 8.74 8.83 -21.99
N LEU A 177 7.47 8.40 -22.02
CA LEU A 177 6.37 9.14 -21.40
C LEU A 177 6.40 9.01 -19.88
N ASP A 178 6.76 7.84 -19.36
CA ASP A 178 6.95 7.62 -17.91
C ASP A 178 8.09 8.51 -17.38
N GLU A 179 9.21 8.58 -18.11
CA GLU A 179 10.32 9.50 -17.81
C GLU A 179 9.91 10.97 -17.92
N GLU A 180 9.04 11.33 -18.87
CA GLU A 180 8.52 12.70 -19.01
C GLU A 180 7.60 13.07 -17.85
N VAL A 181 6.74 12.16 -17.40
CA VAL A 181 5.93 12.38 -16.18
C VAL A 181 6.86 12.69 -15.01
N ALA A 182 7.92 11.91 -14.80
CA ALA A 182 8.88 12.21 -13.73
C ALA A 182 9.54 13.58 -13.92
N ARG A 183 10.01 13.90 -15.14
CA ARG A 183 10.70 15.14 -15.48
C ARG A 183 9.87 16.39 -15.18
N LEU A 184 8.56 16.36 -15.49
CA LEU A 184 7.63 17.47 -15.26
C LEU A 184 7.49 17.85 -13.78
N HIS A 185 7.82 16.95 -12.85
CA HIS A 185 7.69 17.21 -11.41
C HIS A 185 8.99 17.69 -10.74
N LEU A 186 10.15 17.57 -11.42
CA LEU A 186 11.47 17.82 -10.81
C LEU A 186 11.71 19.29 -10.45
N ASP A 187 11.28 20.21 -11.31
CA ASP A 187 11.51 21.64 -11.11
C ASP A 187 10.81 22.15 -9.85
N GLN A 188 9.59 21.69 -9.58
CA GLN A 188 8.83 22.01 -8.36
C GLN A 188 9.53 21.52 -7.09
N LEU A 189 10.33 20.46 -7.18
CA LEU A 189 11.14 19.92 -6.09
C LEU A 189 12.53 20.59 -5.99
N GLY A 190 12.86 21.51 -6.90
CA GLY A 190 14.18 22.13 -6.97
C GLY A 190 15.29 21.16 -7.41
N VAL A 191 14.94 20.03 -8.03
CA VAL A 191 15.90 19.01 -8.47
C VAL A 191 16.56 19.45 -9.76
N LYS A 192 17.90 19.48 -9.78
CA LYS A 192 18.69 19.76 -10.99
C LYS A 192 19.21 18.45 -11.58
N LEU A 193 18.71 18.09 -12.76
CA LEU A 193 19.06 16.82 -13.39
C LEU A 193 20.41 16.91 -14.12
N THR A 194 21.31 15.98 -13.84
CA THR A 194 22.55 15.80 -14.60
C THR A 194 22.23 15.40 -16.05
N LYS A 195 22.98 15.97 -17.00
CA LYS A 195 22.88 15.61 -18.42
C LYS A 195 24.04 14.71 -18.80
N LEU A 196 23.76 13.63 -19.52
CA LEU A 196 24.80 12.79 -20.10
C LEU A 196 25.59 13.60 -21.15
N SER A 197 26.91 13.49 -21.11
CA SER A 197 27.76 13.85 -22.25
C SER A 197 27.56 12.85 -23.39
N GLY A 198 27.99 13.21 -24.61
CA GLY A 198 27.97 12.29 -25.75
C GLY A 198 28.74 11.00 -25.47
N GLU A 199 29.94 11.12 -24.89
CA GLU A 199 30.80 9.98 -24.54
C GLU A 199 30.14 9.04 -23.52
N GLN A 200 29.47 9.58 -22.51
CA GLN A 200 28.75 8.76 -21.52
C GLN A 200 27.55 8.04 -22.13
N ALA A 201 26.80 8.72 -23.01
CA ALA A 201 25.63 8.15 -23.68
C ALA A 201 26.02 7.00 -24.61
N GLU A 202 27.10 7.18 -25.38
CA GLU A 202 27.70 6.12 -26.22
C GLU A 202 28.18 4.94 -25.37
N TYR A 203 28.86 5.21 -24.26
CA TYR A 203 29.41 4.17 -23.38
C TYR A 203 28.34 3.23 -22.81
N ILE A 204 27.19 3.75 -22.41
CA ILE A 204 26.08 2.93 -21.86
C ILE A 204 25.03 2.56 -22.91
N GLY A 205 25.20 2.99 -24.17
CA GLY A 205 24.33 2.64 -25.29
C GLY A 205 22.91 3.19 -25.20
N VAL A 206 22.74 4.47 -24.80
CA VAL A 206 21.41 5.13 -24.72
C VAL A 206 21.41 6.47 -25.44
N ASP A 207 20.23 6.94 -25.85
CA ASP A 207 20.07 8.33 -26.30
C ASP A 207 20.23 9.28 -25.09
N PRO A 208 20.95 10.42 -25.20
CA PRO A 208 21.06 11.41 -24.12
C PRO A 208 19.71 11.91 -23.56
N LYS A 209 18.63 11.82 -24.33
CA LYS A 209 17.25 12.19 -23.96
C LYS A 209 16.41 11.02 -23.44
N GLY A 210 16.98 9.81 -23.40
CA GLY A 210 16.30 8.59 -22.97
C GLY A 210 15.58 7.86 -24.12
N PRO A 211 14.93 6.71 -23.84
CA PRO A 211 14.79 6.10 -22.51
C PRO A 211 16.11 5.60 -21.92
N TYR A 212 16.28 5.76 -20.61
CA TYR A 212 17.55 5.51 -19.90
C TYR A 212 17.70 4.10 -19.34
N LYS A 213 16.66 3.26 -19.45
CA LYS A 213 16.61 1.92 -18.87
C LYS A 213 15.92 0.94 -19.81
N PRO A 214 16.30 -0.34 -19.79
CA PRO A 214 15.60 -1.36 -20.56
C PRO A 214 14.18 -1.60 -20.02
N ASP A 215 13.32 -2.25 -20.82
CA ASP A 215 11.92 -2.47 -20.46
C ASP A 215 11.71 -3.36 -19.25
N HIS A 216 12.61 -4.33 -19.03
CA HIS A 216 12.55 -5.25 -17.89
C HIS A 216 13.11 -4.65 -16.59
N TYR A 217 13.57 -3.40 -16.60
CA TYR A 217 14.09 -2.73 -15.42
C TYR A 217 12.98 -2.50 -14.39
N ARG A 218 13.25 -2.79 -13.11
CA ARG A 218 12.27 -2.75 -12.01
C ARG A 218 12.20 -1.39 -11.30
N TYR A 219 12.37 -0.31 -12.07
CA TYR A 219 12.67 1.06 -11.61
C TYR A 219 14.09 1.28 -11.09
#